data_AF-A0A8J7LJA2-F1
#
_entry.id   AF-A0A8J7LJA2-F1
#
_cell.length_a   1.000
_cell.length_b   1.000
_cell.length_c   1.000
_cell.angle_alpha   90.00
_cell.angle_beta   90.00
_cell.angle_gamma   90.00
#
_symmetry.space_group_name_H-M   'P 1'
#
loop_
_entity.id
_entity.type
_entity.pdbx_description
1 polymer ?
#
loop_
_entity_poly.entity_id
_entity_poly.type
_entity_poly.pdbx_seq_one_letter_code
_entity_poly.pdbx_strand_id
1 'polypeptide(L)'
;MEQWQKDLVEIVETVADEVERFFLGMGEMVESFVELTEEFTEQFQNTIATEIDQYIQDFTEPLLEVYGEIEDLVADVDPGFPYSIEPTPEKNAACIGCNNYHGHVYGGNLLVCAMHPHGWDDENCPDWEQE
;
A
#
# COMPACT_ATOMS: atom_id res chain seq x y z
N MET A 1 -22.95 41.97 0.08
CA MET A 1 -22.14 40.87 -0.48
C MET A 1 -21.71 41.31 -1.86
N GLU A 2 -20.40 41.25 -2.10
CA GLU A 2 -19.80 41.54 -3.40
C GLU A 2 -20.31 40.51 -4.43
N GLN A 3 -20.37 40.89 -5.71
CA GLN A 3 -20.94 40.05 -6.78
C GLN A 3 -20.28 38.66 -6.84
N TRP A 4 -18.95 38.61 -6.68
CA TRP A 4 -18.19 37.36 -6.72
C TRP A 4 -18.57 36.35 -5.62
N GLN A 5 -19.09 36.82 -4.47
CA GLN A 5 -19.52 35.92 -3.39
C GLN A 5 -20.83 35.21 -3.73
N LYS A 6 -21.71 35.89 -4.47
CA LYS A 6 -22.98 35.29 -4.93
C LYS A 6 -22.72 34.26 -6.01
N ASP A 7 -21.85 34.60 -6.96
CA ASP A 7 -21.49 33.71 -8.07
C ASP A 7 -20.84 32.41 -7.55
N LEU A 8 -20.00 32.48 -6.51
CA LEU A 8 -19.41 31.29 -5.89
C LEU A 8 -20.43 30.40 -5.17
N VAL A 9 -21.39 30.99 -4.46
CA VAL A 9 -22.42 30.22 -3.75
C VAL A 9 -23.30 29.48 -4.75
N GLU A 10 -23.70 30.13 -5.84
CA GLU A 10 -24.52 29.53 -6.89
C GLU A 10 -23.81 28.35 -7.59
N ILE A 11 -22.51 28.49 -7.85
CA ILE A 11 -21.70 27.40 -8.42
C ILE A 11 -21.58 26.22 -7.46
N VAL A 12 -21.32 26.48 -6.17
CA VAL A 12 -21.19 25.40 -5.16
C VAL A 12 -22.52 24.66 -4.97
N GLU A 13 -23.64 25.37 -4.93
CA GLU A 13 -24.97 24.78 -4.84
C GLU A 13 -25.26 23.89 -6.07
N THR A 14 -24.94 24.37 -7.27
CA THR A 14 -25.13 23.60 -8.51
C THR A 14 -24.27 22.34 -8.53
N VAL A 15 -22.99 22.45 -8.13
CA VAL A 15 -22.07 21.30 -8.08
C VAL A 15 -22.48 20.30 -7.00
N ALA A 16 -22.95 20.77 -5.84
CA ALA A 16 -23.45 19.90 -4.78
C ALA A 16 -24.66 19.09 -5.26
N ASP A 17 -25.62 19.74 -5.93
CA ASP A 17 -26.79 19.08 -6.51
C ASP A 17 -26.42 18.04 -7.58
N GLU A 18 -25.43 18.33 -8.43
CA GLU A 18 -24.95 17.38 -9.46
C GLU A 18 -24.24 16.17 -8.84
N VAL A 19 -23.44 16.39 -7.79
CA VAL A 19 -22.74 15.32 -7.08
C VAL A 19 -23.73 14.41 -6.35
N GLU A 20 -24.75 14.97 -5.69
CA GLU A 20 -25.80 14.17 -5.04
C GLU A 20 -26.57 13.31 -6.05
N ARG A 21 -26.91 13.87 -7.22
CA ARG A 21 -27.55 13.10 -8.30
C ARG A 21 -26.67 12.00 -8.87
N PHE A 22 -25.37 12.24 -8.98
CA PHE A 22 -24.40 11.21 -9.42
C PHE A 22 -24.33 10.05 -8.42
N PHE A 23 -24.24 10.34 -7.13
CA PHE A 23 -24.18 9.29 -6.09
C PHE A 23 -25.48 8.49 -6.00
N LEU A 24 -26.64 9.13 -6.17
CA LEU A 24 -27.93 8.43 -6.23
C LEU A 24 -28.00 7.50 -7.46
N GLY A 25 -27.61 7.97 -8.64
CA GLY A 25 -27.58 7.12 -9.85
C GLY A 25 -26.57 5.98 -9.77
N MET A 26 -25.45 6.17 -9.07
CA MET A 26 -24.47 5.12 -8.82
C MET A 26 -25.02 4.06 -7.86
N GLY A 27 -25.81 4.43 -6.85
CA GLY A 27 -26.48 3.49 -5.96
C GLY A 27 -27.40 2.53 -6.71
N GLU A 28 -28.25 3.06 -7.60
CA GLU A 28 -29.16 2.25 -8.43
C GLU A 28 -28.40 1.32 -9.41
N MET A 29 -27.29 1.80 -9.97
CA MET A 29 -26.42 0.96 -10.82
C MET A 29 -25.74 -0.17 -10.04
N VAL A 30 -25.29 0.10 -8.82
CA VAL A 30 -24.66 -0.91 -7.96
C VAL A 30 -25.68 -1.96 -7.54
N GLU A 31 -26.89 -1.57 -7.18
CA GLU A 31 -27.98 -2.52 -6.87
C GLU A 31 -28.30 -3.41 -8.07
N SER A 32 -28.43 -2.82 -9.27
CA SER A 32 -28.63 -3.58 -10.52
C SER A 32 -27.47 -4.53 -10.81
N PHE A 33 -26.23 -4.13 -10.51
CA PHE A 33 -25.04 -4.97 -10.69
C PHE A 33 -24.97 -6.11 -9.68
N VAL A 34 -25.40 -5.88 -8.43
CA VAL A 34 -25.49 -6.92 -7.39
C VAL A 34 -26.54 -7.95 -7.78
N GLU A 35 -27.74 -7.53 -8.21
CA GLU A 35 -28.78 -8.44 -8.68
C GLU A 35 -28.33 -9.27 -9.89
N LEU A 36 -27.70 -8.63 -10.88
CA LEU A 36 -27.09 -9.33 -12.02
C LEU A 36 -25.99 -10.29 -11.58
N THR A 37 -25.17 -9.94 -10.59
CA THR A 37 -24.09 -10.80 -10.08
C THR A 37 -24.65 -12.02 -9.37
N GLU A 38 -25.71 -11.87 -8.57
CA GLU A 38 -26.37 -12.98 -7.89
C GLU A 38 -27.01 -13.95 -8.88
N GLU A 39 -27.73 -13.44 -9.89
CA GLU A 39 -28.35 -14.27 -10.94
C GLU A 39 -27.30 -14.95 -11.85
N PHE A 40 -26.17 -14.27 -12.10
CA PHE A 40 -25.08 -14.79 -12.90
C PHE A 40 -24.25 -15.84 -12.13
N THR A 41 -24.09 -15.69 -10.82
CA THR A 41 -23.28 -16.59 -9.96
C THR A 41 -23.78 -18.04 -10.02
N GLU A 42 -25.10 -18.27 -10.06
CA GLU A 42 -25.66 -19.62 -10.14
C GLU A 42 -25.35 -20.33 -11.48
N GLN A 43 -25.26 -19.58 -12.59
CA GLN A 43 -24.87 -20.15 -13.90
C GLN A 43 -23.35 -20.21 -14.11
N PHE A 44 -22.58 -19.35 -13.43
CA PHE A 44 -21.12 -19.22 -13.59
C PHE A 44 -20.32 -20.32 -12.88
N GLN A 45 -20.82 -20.83 -11.74
CA GLN A 45 -20.06 -21.72 -10.85
C GLN A 45 -19.57 -23.03 -11.51
N ASN A 46 -20.28 -23.58 -12.49
CA ASN A 46 -19.91 -24.89 -13.06
C ASN A 46 -19.12 -24.81 -14.37
N THR A 47 -19.43 -23.83 -15.23
CA THR A 47 -18.78 -23.72 -16.55
C THR A 47 -17.55 -22.83 -16.49
N ILE A 48 -17.57 -21.77 -15.68
CA ILE A 48 -16.56 -20.71 -15.78
C ILE A 48 -15.46 -20.86 -14.73
N ALA A 49 -15.68 -21.59 -13.64
CA ALA A 49 -14.58 -21.98 -12.73
C ALA A 49 -13.46 -22.74 -13.48
N THR A 50 -13.82 -23.64 -14.40
CA THR A 50 -12.84 -24.41 -15.17
C THR A 50 -12.13 -23.57 -16.24
N GLU A 51 -12.86 -22.67 -16.90
CA GLU A 51 -12.31 -21.79 -17.95
C GLU A 51 -11.49 -20.63 -17.37
N ILE A 52 -11.86 -20.09 -16.21
CA ILE A 52 -11.09 -19.06 -15.49
C ILE A 52 -9.82 -19.66 -14.90
N ASP A 53 -9.85 -20.87 -14.33
CA ASP A 53 -8.62 -21.50 -13.84
C ASP A 53 -7.61 -21.68 -14.98
N GLN A 54 -8.06 -22.10 -16.18
CA GLN A 54 -7.20 -22.18 -17.36
C GLN A 54 -6.73 -20.81 -17.85
N TYR A 55 -7.63 -19.82 -17.93
CA TYR A 55 -7.27 -18.48 -18.40
C TYR A 55 -6.34 -17.73 -17.43
N ILE A 56 -6.53 -17.90 -16.12
CA ILE A 56 -5.62 -17.38 -15.10
C ILE A 56 -4.27 -18.09 -15.22
N GLN A 57 -4.23 -19.43 -15.34
CA GLN A 57 -2.96 -20.14 -15.51
C GLN A 57 -2.19 -19.64 -16.76
N ASP A 58 -2.85 -19.56 -17.92
CA ASP A 58 -2.25 -19.10 -19.16
C ASP A 58 -1.78 -17.64 -19.11
N PHE A 59 -2.47 -16.77 -18.35
CA PHE A 59 -2.07 -15.37 -18.17
C PHE A 59 -0.98 -15.19 -17.11
N THR A 60 -0.98 -16.04 -16.08
CA THR A 60 -0.10 -15.88 -14.90
C THR A 60 1.23 -16.60 -15.08
N GLU A 61 1.30 -17.71 -15.82
CA GLU A 61 2.57 -18.42 -16.13
C GLU A 61 3.63 -17.51 -16.77
N PRO A 62 3.34 -16.74 -17.83
CA PRO A 62 4.33 -15.87 -18.47
C PRO A 62 4.78 -14.73 -17.54
N LEU A 63 3.89 -14.25 -16.68
CA LEU A 63 4.20 -13.19 -15.71
C LEU A 63 5.05 -13.73 -14.56
N LEU A 64 4.71 -14.90 -14.01
CA LEU A 64 5.47 -15.56 -12.95
C LEU A 64 6.87 -15.97 -13.41
N GLU A 65 7.03 -16.41 -14.66
CA GLU A 65 8.33 -16.76 -15.24
C GLU A 65 9.24 -15.51 -15.33
N VAL A 66 8.70 -14.38 -15.80
CA VAL A 66 9.44 -13.11 -15.85
C VAL A 66 9.74 -12.58 -14.44
N TYR A 67 8.81 -12.68 -13.49
CA TYR A 67 9.05 -12.28 -12.10
C TYR A 67 10.09 -13.18 -11.42
N GLY A 68 10.09 -14.49 -11.69
CA GLY A 68 11.07 -15.44 -11.17
C GLY A 68 12.47 -15.26 -11.77
N GLU A 69 12.56 -15.01 -13.08
CA GLU A 69 13.83 -14.65 -13.74
C GLU A 69 14.37 -13.32 -13.20
N ILE A 70 13.49 -12.35 -12.92
CA ILE A 70 13.87 -11.12 -12.24
C ILE A 70 14.33 -11.44 -10.83
N GLU A 71 13.58 -12.19 -10.02
CA GLU A 71 13.94 -12.58 -8.64
C GLU A 71 15.32 -13.24 -8.56
N ASP A 72 15.64 -14.18 -9.45
CA ASP A 72 16.98 -14.81 -9.54
C ASP A 72 18.08 -13.83 -9.98
N LEU A 73 17.74 -12.78 -10.74
CA LEU A 73 18.63 -11.68 -11.11
C LEU A 73 18.77 -10.60 -10.00
N VAL A 74 17.76 -10.39 -9.15
CA VAL A 74 17.77 -9.42 -8.02
C VAL A 74 18.14 -10.06 -6.68
N ALA A 75 18.27 -11.39 -6.59
CA ALA A 75 18.66 -12.08 -5.35
C ALA A 75 20.01 -11.58 -4.78
N ASP A 76 20.89 -11.07 -5.65
CA ASP A 76 22.18 -10.44 -5.28
C ASP A 76 22.21 -8.91 -5.46
N VAL A 77 21.09 -8.29 -5.86
CA VAL A 77 20.99 -6.85 -6.06
C VAL A 77 20.38 -6.24 -4.80
N ASP A 78 21.23 -5.59 -4.00
CA ASP A 78 20.79 -4.64 -2.99
C ASP A 78 19.70 -3.76 -3.61
N PRO A 79 18.48 -3.69 -3.03
CA PRO A 79 17.32 -3.12 -3.69
C PRO A 79 17.50 -1.66 -4.14
N GLY A 80 18.63 -0.99 -3.84
CA GLY A 80 18.94 0.38 -4.24
C GLY A 80 18.06 1.42 -3.56
N PHE A 81 16.94 0.98 -2.98
CA PHE A 81 15.98 1.73 -2.23
C PHE A 81 16.15 1.42 -0.74
N PRO A 82 16.18 2.47 0.10
CA PRO A 82 16.27 2.27 1.53
C PRO A 82 15.01 1.60 2.08
N TYR A 83 15.17 0.52 2.84
CA TYR A 83 14.09 -0.13 3.58
C TYR A 83 14.32 -0.03 5.09
N SER A 84 13.23 -0.01 5.85
CA SER A 84 13.26 0.16 7.31
C SER A 84 13.33 -1.20 8.02
N ILE A 85 14.08 -1.25 9.11
CA ILE A 85 14.20 -2.38 10.04
C ILE A 85 13.92 -1.83 11.44
N GLU A 86 12.95 -2.41 12.13
CA GLU A 86 12.68 -2.08 13.54
C GLU A 86 13.75 -2.68 14.48
N PRO A 87 14.05 -2.03 15.61
CA PRO A 87 14.97 -2.58 16.59
C PRO A 87 14.32 -3.78 17.28
N THR A 88 15.08 -4.85 17.50
CA THR A 88 14.62 -6.05 18.20
C THR A 88 15.45 -6.30 19.46
N PRO A 89 14.98 -7.12 20.40
CA PRO A 89 15.77 -7.50 21.57
C PRO A 89 17.12 -8.14 21.23
N GLU A 90 17.24 -8.76 20.05
CA GLU A 90 18.46 -9.39 19.55
C GLU A 90 19.34 -8.42 18.75
N LYS A 91 18.77 -7.35 18.18
CA LYS A 91 19.48 -6.38 17.34
C LYS A 91 19.06 -4.96 17.69
N ASN A 92 20.02 -4.17 18.18
CA ASN A 92 19.82 -2.78 18.60
C ASN A 92 18.84 -2.64 19.78
N ALA A 93 18.96 -3.53 20.78
CA ALA A 93 18.08 -3.56 21.94
C ALA A 93 18.00 -2.21 22.69
N ALA A 94 19.14 -1.52 22.81
CA ALA A 94 19.23 -0.20 23.45
C ALA A 94 18.49 0.92 22.69
N CYS A 95 18.10 0.68 21.44
CA CYS A 95 17.40 1.65 20.60
C CYS A 95 15.88 1.43 20.58
N ILE A 96 15.36 0.40 21.25
CA ILE A 96 13.92 0.14 21.32
C ILE A 96 13.24 1.35 21.97
N GLY A 97 12.31 1.96 21.24
CA GLY A 97 11.56 3.12 21.69
C GLY A 97 12.37 4.42 21.78
N CYS A 98 13.52 4.51 21.11
CA CYS A 98 14.32 5.73 21.02
C CYS A 98 13.85 6.60 19.83
N ASN A 99 13.62 7.89 20.06
CA ASN A 99 13.25 8.86 19.02
C ASN A 99 14.35 9.07 17.97
N ASN A 100 15.61 8.81 18.32
CA ASN A 100 16.75 8.95 17.43
C ASN A 100 16.95 7.73 16.51
N TYR A 101 16.17 6.66 16.68
CA TYR A 101 16.30 5.47 15.84
C TYR A 101 15.83 5.74 14.41
N HIS A 102 16.74 5.54 13.45
CA HIS A 102 16.50 5.69 12.02
C HIS A 102 16.21 4.34 11.36
N GLY A 103 17.06 3.35 11.59
CA GLY A 103 16.80 1.95 11.21
C GLY A 103 16.67 1.66 9.72
N HIS A 104 17.35 2.41 8.83
CA HIS A 104 17.25 2.17 7.38
C HIS A 104 18.51 1.50 6.81
N VAL A 105 18.31 0.56 5.88
CA VAL A 105 19.39 -0.07 5.14
C VAL A 105 19.66 0.68 3.84
N TYR A 106 20.92 1.03 3.60
CA TYR A 106 21.40 1.66 2.37
C TYR A 106 22.55 0.84 1.79
N GLY A 107 22.47 0.35 0.55
CA GLY A 107 23.62 -0.38 -0.01
C GLY A 107 23.91 -1.69 0.74
N GLY A 108 22.91 -2.33 1.32
CA GLY A 108 23.06 -3.46 2.25
C GLY A 108 23.60 -3.12 3.65
N ASN A 109 23.83 -1.84 3.96
CA ASN A 109 24.34 -1.41 5.27
C ASN A 109 23.23 -0.75 6.11
N LEU A 110 22.96 -1.30 7.29
CA LEU A 110 22.02 -0.72 8.24
C LEU A 110 22.61 0.52 8.91
N LEU A 111 21.92 1.65 8.79
CA LEU A 111 22.16 2.86 9.56
C LEU A 111 21.16 2.93 10.72
N VAL A 112 21.65 2.71 11.94
CA VAL A 112 20.83 2.61 13.15
C VAL A 112 20.35 3.98 13.61
N CYS A 113 21.25 4.95 13.82
CA CYS A 113 20.91 6.34 14.10
C CYS A 113 22.04 7.29 13.68
N ALA A 114 21.79 8.60 13.71
CA ALA A 114 22.80 9.61 13.37
C ALA A 114 23.97 9.68 14.38
N MET A 115 23.72 9.38 15.66
CA MET A 115 24.73 9.43 16.73
C MET A 115 25.58 8.15 16.79
N HIS A 116 24.94 7.00 16.59
CA HIS A 116 25.55 5.67 16.58
C HIS A 116 25.15 4.93 15.29
N PRO A 117 25.92 5.09 14.21
CA PRO A 117 25.58 4.50 12.91
C PRO A 117 25.40 2.97 12.93
N HIS A 118 26.09 2.28 13.83
CA HIS A 118 26.02 0.83 14.00
C HIS A 118 25.17 0.37 15.20
N GLY A 119 24.51 1.32 15.89
CA GLY A 119 23.81 1.05 17.13
C GLY A 119 24.72 1.09 18.36
N TRP A 120 24.12 0.88 19.52
CA TRP A 120 24.79 0.86 20.80
C TRP A 120 24.68 -0.55 21.40
N ASP A 121 25.81 -1.11 21.83
CA ASP A 121 25.91 -2.52 22.22
C ASP A 121 25.50 -2.80 23.67
N ASP A 122 25.65 -1.82 24.58
CA ASP A 122 25.24 -1.99 25.98
C ASP A 122 23.73 -1.82 26.15
N GLU A 123 23.18 -2.13 27.33
CA GLU A 123 21.74 -2.10 27.60
C GLU A 123 21.08 -0.72 27.41
N ASN A 124 21.82 0.38 27.61
CA ASN A 124 21.27 1.74 27.56
C ASN A 124 22.15 2.66 26.72
N CYS A 125 21.57 3.23 25.67
CA CYS A 125 22.22 4.19 24.79
C CYS A 125 22.37 5.56 25.47
N PRO A 126 23.56 6.21 25.42
CA PRO A 126 23.79 7.51 26.05
C PRO A 126 22.99 8.65 25.39
N ASP A 127 22.71 8.53 24.10
CA ASP A 127 21.96 9.50 23.27
C ASP A 127 20.48 9.09 23.11
N TRP A 128 19.96 8.30 24.05
CA TRP A 128 18.58 7.85 24.04
C TRP A 128 17.62 8.97 24.46
N GLU A 129 16.56 9.16 23.69
CA GLU A 129 15.51 10.13 23.95
C GLU A 129 14.13 9.51 23.73
N GLN A 130 13.18 9.85 24.61
CA GLN A 130 11.76 9.52 24.51
C GLN A 130 10.92 10.79 24.63
N GLU A 131 9.79 10.84 23.93
CA GLU A 131 8.78 11.91 24.05
C GLU A 131 8.02 11.84 25.38
#